data_AF-A0A7C2NIB3-F1
#
_entry.id   AF-A0A7C2NIB3-F1
#
_cell.length_a   1.000
_cell.length_b   1.000
_cell.length_c   1.000
_cell.angle_alpha   90.00
_cell.angle_beta   90.00
_cell.angle_gamma   90.00
#
_symmetry.space_group_name_H-M   'P 1'
#
loop_
_entity.id
_entity.type
_entity.pdbx_description
1 polymer ?
#
loop_
_entity_poly.entity_id
_entity_poly.type
_entity_poly.pdbx_seq_one_letter_code
_entity_poly.pdbx_strand_id
1 'polypeptide(L)'
;MRRVESATGSEGSAADRAAFREVQAKLGQAFFTEKTRFPPSDLFGPLLHAPRVARGVLELGGALRNLGGSATGDGASLPEDVVEFVAFVVFARMHAEAVSRGRAFAYLRPMFNHLPRALHAGVRPEAIEALRRGDDDALLPKERELAGFVRAVLDGSVDDAGWASMRDRLGTRRAIEAASYALLDFFVCRLESVFGLQDATEAELDALLKEAARGAPAARDLSL
;
A
#
# COMPACT_ATOMS: atom_id res chain seq x y z
N MET A 1 6.13 22.33 -9.06
CA MET A 1 6.44 21.33 -10.10
C MET A 1 5.20 21.20 -10.98
N ARG A 2 5.32 21.11 -12.32
CA ARG A 2 4.15 20.84 -13.18
C ARG A 2 3.81 19.35 -13.10
N ARG A 3 2.53 19.00 -13.00
CA ARG A 3 2.03 17.61 -12.99
C ARG A 3 2.42 16.91 -14.29
N VAL A 4 2.84 15.66 -14.21
CA VAL A 4 3.06 14.83 -15.40
C VAL A 4 1.70 14.48 -16.02
N GLU A 5 1.51 14.83 -17.30
CA GLU A 5 0.29 14.51 -18.05
C GLU A 5 0.22 13.00 -18.35
N SER A 6 -0.97 12.49 -18.70
CA SER A 6 -1.11 11.08 -19.08
C SER A 6 -0.50 10.80 -20.44
N ALA A 7 0.07 9.61 -20.64
CA ALA A 7 0.62 9.20 -21.94
C ALA A 7 -0.47 8.95 -22.98
N THR A 8 -0.15 9.22 -24.25
CA THR A 8 -1.07 9.06 -25.39
C THR A 8 -1.07 7.65 -25.97
N GLY A 9 -0.06 6.84 -25.64
CA GLY A 9 0.13 5.49 -26.17
C GLY A 9 0.85 5.43 -27.51
N SER A 10 1.32 6.57 -28.02
CA SER A 10 2.10 6.68 -29.25
C SER A 10 3.61 6.75 -28.99
N GLU A 11 4.02 6.95 -27.74
CA GLU A 11 5.39 7.14 -27.31
C GLU A 11 6.21 5.82 -27.33
N GLY A 12 7.54 5.93 -27.46
CA GLY A 12 8.48 4.83 -27.25
C GLY A 12 8.62 3.82 -28.40
N SER A 13 9.23 2.67 -28.08
CA SER A 13 9.47 1.57 -29.02
C SER A 13 8.19 0.77 -29.33
N ALA A 14 8.26 -0.14 -30.31
CA ALA A 14 7.15 -1.07 -30.57
C ALA A 14 6.80 -1.93 -29.33
N ALA A 15 7.81 -2.31 -28.54
CA ALA A 15 7.63 -3.04 -27.30
C ALA A 15 6.93 -2.19 -26.23
N ASP A 16 7.26 -0.89 -26.14
CA ASP A 16 6.61 0.03 -25.21
C ASP A 16 5.14 0.23 -25.56
N ARG A 17 4.82 0.43 -26.84
CA ARG A 17 3.41 0.52 -27.30
C ARG A 17 2.63 -0.78 -27.06
N ALA A 18 3.27 -1.95 -27.15
CA ALA A 18 2.63 -3.22 -26.83
C ALA A 18 2.35 -3.34 -25.31
N ALA A 19 3.34 -3.00 -24.47
CA ALA A 19 3.17 -2.96 -23.02
C ALA A 19 2.09 -1.94 -22.60
N PHE A 20 2.03 -0.77 -23.25
CA PHE A 20 0.98 0.23 -23.00
C PHE A 20 -0.40 -0.35 -23.20
N ARG A 21 -0.65 -1.03 -24.34
CA ARG A 21 -1.95 -1.68 -24.61
C ARG A 21 -2.27 -2.77 -23.60
N GLU A 22 -1.28 -3.55 -23.19
CA GLU A 22 -1.46 -4.60 -22.18
C GLU A 22 -1.83 -4.00 -20.81
N VAL A 23 -1.10 -2.97 -20.36
CA VAL A 23 -1.40 -2.23 -19.14
C VAL A 23 -2.77 -1.59 -19.23
N GLN A 24 -3.10 -0.91 -20.33
CA GLN A 24 -4.41 -0.30 -20.53
C GLN A 24 -5.54 -1.33 -20.54
N ALA A 25 -5.32 -2.54 -21.08
CA ALA A 25 -6.30 -3.62 -21.04
C ALA A 25 -6.50 -4.17 -19.61
N LYS A 26 -5.40 -4.39 -18.87
CA LYS A 26 -5.43 -4.84 -17.47
C LYS A 26 -6.06 -3.80 -16.55
N LEU A 27 -5.65 -2.54 -16.71
CA LEU A 27 -6.24 -1.41 -16.01
C LEU A 27 -7.69 -1.23 -16.45
N GLY A 28 -8.02 -1.28 -17.74
CA GLY A 28 -9.40 -1.20 -18.21
C GLY A 28 -10.29 -2.29 -17.64
N GLN A 29 -9.80 -3.53 -17.54
CA GLN A 29 -10.51 -4.57 -16.81
C GLN A 29 -10.62 -4.23 -15.32
N ALA A 30 -9.55 -3.84 -14.63
CA ALA A 30 -9.60 -3.48 -13.21
C ALA A 30 -10.43 -2.20 -12.93
N PHE A 31 -10.50 -1.26 -13.86
CA PHE A 31 -11.17 0.05 -13.79
C PHE A 31 -12.65 -0.06 -14.19
N PHE A 32 -13.02 -1.04 -15.03
CA PHE A 32 -14.38 -1.15 -15.59
C PHE A 32 -15.10 -2.49 -15.31
N THR A 33 -14.40 -3.57 -14.92
CA THR A 33 -15.04 -4.89 -14.65
C THR A 33 -15.33 -5.16 -13.18
N GLU A 34 -14.84 -4.32 -12.28
CA GLU A 34 -15.47 -4.15 -10.97
C GLU A 34 -16.04 -2.74 -10.94
N LYS A 35 -17.26 -2.60 -10.43
CA LYS A 35 -17.63 -1.43 -9.65
C LYS A 35 -16.68 -1.38 -8.46
N THR A 36 -15.40 -1.06 -8.66
CA THR A 36 -14.44 -1.03 -7.58
C THR A 36 -14.99 0.01 -6.62
N ARG A 37 -15.30 -0.42 -5.40
CA ARG A 37 -15.82 0.45 -4.34
C ARG A 37 -14.89 1.65 -4.08
N PHE A 38 -13.67 1.61 -4.63
CA PHE A 38 -12.60 2.60 -4.50
C PHE A 38 -12.08 2.98 -5.90
N PRO A 39 -11.88 4.29 -6.17
CA PRO A 39 -11.32 4.73 -7.44
C PRO A 39 -9.88 4.24 -7.60
N PRO A 40 -9.44 4.01 -8.84
CA PRO A 40 -8.07 3.59 -9.11
C PRO A 40 -7.06 4.68 -8.75
N SER A 41 -5.83 4.30 -8.39
CA SER A 41 -4.77 5.27 -8.09
C SER A 41 -4.41 6.09 -9.33
N ASP A 42 -4.38 7.42 -9.16
CA ASP A 42 -3.92 8.42 -10.13
C ASP A 42 -2.48 8.18 -10.61
N LEU A 43 -1.70 7.33 -9.93
CA LEU A 43 -0.33 6.94 -10.27
C LEU A 43 -0.19 6.40 -11.69
N PHE A 44 -1.16 5.63 -12.16
CA PHE A 44 -0.99 4.91 -13.41
C PHE A 44 -1.01 5.81 -14.65
N GLY A 45 -1.68 6.97 -14.60
CA GLY A 45 -1.69 7.93 -15.72
C GLY A 45 -0.28 8.36 -16.14
N PRO A 46 0.53 8.94 -15.23
CA PRO A 46 1.94 9.24 -15.49
C PRO A 46 2.81 8.02 -15.79
N LEU A 47 2.59 6.88 -15.12
CA LEU A 47 3.39 5.67 -15.34
C LEU A 47 3.27 5.11 -16.75
N LEU A 48 2.19 5.42 -17.48
CA LEU A 48 2.04 4.99 -18.86
C LEU A 48 3.07 5.59 -19.83
N HIS A 49 3.81 6.64 -19.44
CA HIS A 49 4.99 7.11 -20.18
C HIS A 49 6.15 6.10 -20.13
N ALA A 50 6.14 5.20 -19.15
CA ALA A 50 7.08 4.10 -18.99
C ALA A 50 6.31 2.76 -18.86
N PRO A 51 5.65 2.29 -19.93
CA PRO A 51 4.65 1.23 -19.84
C PRO A 51 5.23 -0.12 -19.35
N ARG A 52 6.52 -0.38 -19.59
CA ARG A 52 7.21 -1.56 -19.02
C ARG A 52 7.35 -1.48 -17.51
N VAL A 53 7.58 -0.29 -16.96
CA VAL A 53 7.62 -0.04 -15.50
C VAL A 53 6.22 -0.19 -14.93
N ALA A 54 5.22 0.43 -15.57
CA ALA A 54 3.82 0.30 -15.17
C ALA A 54 3.39 -1.18 -15.10
N ARG A 55 3.75 -1.97 -16.12
CA ARG A 55 3.50 -3.41 -16.15
C ARG A 55 4.20 -4.14 -15.00
N GLY A 56 5.49 -3.87 -14.76
CA GLY A 56 6.23 -4.49 -13.66
C GLY A 56 5.64 -4.20 -12.29
N VAL A 57 5.16 -2.98 -12.05
CA VAL A 57 4.45 -2.61 -10.81
C VAL A 57 3.14 -3.40 -10.67
N LEU A 58 2.35 -3.50 -11.74
CA LEU A 58 1.10 -4.28 -11.73
C LEU A 58 1.35 -5.77 -11.54
N GLU A 59 2.37 -6.33 -12.18
CA GLU A 59 2.75 -7.74 -12.05
C GLU A 59 3.25 -8.04 -10.65
N LEU A 60 4.07 -7.17 -10.06
CA LEU A 60 4.56 -7.35 -8.69
C LEU A 60 3.42 -7.22 -7.67
N GLY A 61 2.60 -6.17 -7.76
CA GLY A 61 1.44 -6.01 -6.86
C GLY A 61 0.41 -7.12 -7.04
N GLY A 62 0.17 -7.55 -8.28
CA GLY A 62 -0.69 -8.67 -8.61
C GLY A 62 -0.13 -10.00 -8.11
N ALA A 63 1.18 -10.24 -8.21
CA ALA A 63 1.84 -11.40 -7.64
C ALA A 63 1.69 -11.39 -6.12
N LEU A 64 2.00 -10.30 -5.43
CA LEU A 64 1.86 -10.23 -3.97
C LEU A 64 0.41 -10.48 -3.50
N ARG A 65 -0.60 -10.06 -4.27
CA ARG A 65 -2.02 -10.33 -3.96
C ARG A 65 -2.46 -11.75 -4.33
N ASN A 66 -1.91 -12.34 -5.38
CA ASN A 66 -2.30 -13.66 -5.91
C ASN A 66 -1.34 -14.80 -5.55
N LEU A 67 -0.22 -14.53 -4.88
CA LEU A 67 0.72 -15.55 -4.43
C LEU A 67 -0.01 -16.58 -3.55
N GLY A 68 -1.11 -16.22 -2.88
CA GLY A 68 -1.99 -17.12 -2.13
C GLY A 68 -3.03 -17.93 -2.95
N GLY A 69 -2.90 -18.03 -4.27
CA GLY A 69 -3.85 -18.76 -5.12
C GLY A 69 -4.23 -20.15 -4.58
N SER A 70 -5.48 -20.28 -4.12
CA SER A 70 -6.28 -21.49 -3.85
C SER A 70 -5.65 -22.64 -3.05
N ALA A 71 -4.53 -22.47 -2.36
CA ALA A 71 -3.99 -23.51 -1.49
C ALA A 71 -4.65 -23.42 -0.12
N THR A 72 -5.69 -24.21 0.13
CA THR A 72 -6.16 -24.50 1.49
C THR A 72 -5.04 -25.23 2.24
N GLY A 73 -4.32 -24.53 3.13
CA GLY A 73 -3.21 -25.05 3.95
C GLY A 73 -2.18 -23.96 4.32
N ASP A 74 -1.05 -24.35 4.91
CA ASP A 74 0.10 -23.51 5.34
C ASP A 74 0.74 -22.64 4.21
N GLY A 75 0.19 -22.67 3.00
CA GLY A 75 0.55 -21.86 1.84
C GLY A 75 -0.35 -20.64 1.57
N ALA A 76 -1.27 -20.30 2.49
CA ALA A 76 -2.16 -19.15 2.32
C ALA A 76 -1.39 -17.82 2.35
N SER A 77 -1.73 -16.89 1.44
CA SER A 77 -1.16 -15.54 1.37
C SER A 77 -1.25 -14.79 2.69
N LEU A 78 -0.44 -13.74 2.80
CA LEU A 78 -0.62 -12.72 3.81
C LEU A 78 -2.10 -12.26 3.85
N PRO A 79 -2.77 -12.30 5.01
CA PRO A 79 -4.13 -11.80 5.17
C PRO A 79 -4.27 -10.34 4.77
N GLU A 80 -5.45 -9.97 4.27
CA GLU A 80 -5.70 -8.61 3.78
C GLU A 80 -5.57 -7.55 4.87
N ASP A 81 -5.96 -7.83 6.12
CA ASP A 81 -5.77 -6.91 7.24
C ASP A 81 -4.28 -6.69 7.56
N VAL A 82 -3.47 -7.74 7.47
CA VAL A 82 -2.01 -7.61 7.63
C VAL A 82 -1.39 -6.81 6.49
N VAL A 83 -1.80 -7.05 5.24
CA VAL A 83 -1.35 -6.29 4.06
C VAL A 83 -1.66 -4.81 4.23
N GLU A 84 -2.91 -4.49 4.55
CA GLU A 84 -3.35 -3.10 4.69
C GLU A 84 -2.74 -2.43 5.94
N PHE A 85 -2.51 -3.17 7.03
CA PHE A 85 -1.77 -2.64 8.17
C PHE A 85 -0.32 -2.29 7.81
N VAL A 86 0.39 -3.16 7.07
CA VAL A 86 1.75 -2.89 6.56
C VAL A 86 1.76 -1.60 5.74
N ALA A 87 0.81 -1.44 4.81
CA ALA A 87 0.66 -0.23 4.00
C ALA A 87 0.51 1.03 4.87
N PHE A 88 -0.36 0.99 5.89
CA PHE A 88 -0.55 2.11 6.81
C PHE A 88 0.71 2.46 7.63
N VAL A 89 1.52 1.48 8.02
CA VAL A 89 2.81 1.74 8.68
C VAL A 89 3.75 2.49 7.74
N VAL A 90 3.83 2.07 6.47
CA VAL A 90 4.64 2.75 5.44
C VAL A 90 4.16 4.18 5.25
N PHE A 91 2.86 4.38 5.03
CA PHE A 91 2.30 5.71 4.76
C PHE A 91 2.51 6.64 5.95
N ALA A 92 2.28 6.17 7.18
CA ALA A 92 2.47 6.98 8.39
C ALA A 92 3.94 7.40 8.56
N ARG A 93 4.87 6.47 8.33
CA ARG A 93 6.32 6.76 8.35
C ARG A 93 6.70 7.80 7.30
N MET A 94 6.22 7.64 6.07
CA MET A 94 6.52 8.57 4.97
C MET A 94 5.89 9.94 5.19
N HIS A 95 4.67 10.00 5.72
CA HIS A 95 3.99 11.22 6.11
C HIS A 95 4.80 11.99 7.16
N ALA A 96 5.19 11.33 8.27
CA ALA A 96 5.98 11.94 9.33
C ALA A 96 7.33 12.49 8.79
N GLU A 97 8.02 11.74 7.92
CA GLU A 97 9.24 12.19 7.26
C GLU A 97 8.98 13.43 6.38
N ALA A 98 7.91 13.43 5.56
CA ALA A 98 7.56 14.55 4.71
C ALA A 98 7.23 15.82 5.50
N VAL A 99 6.40 15.70 6.53
CA VAL A 99 6.01 16.83 7.41
C VAL A 99 7.24 17.40 8.10
N SER A 100 8.10 16.55 8.67
CA SER A 100 9.33 17.01 9.34
C SER A 100 10.29 17.77 8.41
N ARG A 101 10.20 17.51 7.09
CA ARG A 101 11.02 18.15 6.05
C ARG A 101 10.29 19.26 5.30
N GLY A 102 9.06 19.61 5.70
CA GLY A 102 8.26 20.65 5.05
C GLY A 102 7.94 20.34 3.58
N ARG A 103 7.74 19.07 3.22
CA ARG A 103 7.40 18.68 1.85
C ARG A 103 5.93 18.98 1.54
N ALA A 104 5.67 19.41 0.31
CA ALA A 104 4.32 19.69 -0.16
C ALA A 104 3.45 18.43 -0.33
N PHE A 105 4.05 17.29 -0.65
CA PHE A 105 3.37 15.99 -0.69
C PHE A 105 3.66 15.24 0.61
N ALA A 106 2.63 15.03 1.41
CA ALA A 106 2.66 14.43 2.75
C ALA A 106 2.08 13.00 2.77
N TYR A 107 1.84 12.37 1.62
CA TYR A 107 1.44 10.97 1.49
C TYR A 107 0.09 10.64 2.16
N LEU A 108 -0.84 11.60 2.21
CA LEU A 108 -2.19 11.38 2.71
C LEU A 108 -3.08 10.69 1.66
N ARG A 109 -2.80 10.87 0.37
CA ARG A 109 -3.52 10.24 -0.75
C ARG A 109 -3.40 8.71 -0.75
N PRO A 110 -2.20 8.10 -0.58
CA PRO A 110 -2.09 6.66 -0.35
C PRO A 110 -2.96 6.17 0.81
N MET A 111 -2.92 6.85 1.96
CA MET A 111 -3.77 6.49 3.11
C MET A 111 -5.25 6.56 2.74
N PHE A 112 -5.67 7.64 2.08
CA PHE A 112 -7.04 7.84 1.63
C PHE A 112 -7.52 6.70 0.73
N ASN A 113 -6.69 6.26 -0.20
CA ASN A 113 -7.02 5.19 -1.15
C ASN A 113 -7.12 3.80 -0.47
N HIS A 114 -6.35 3.57 0.58
CA HIS A 114 -6.30 2.29 1.29
C HIS A 114 -7.29 2.19 2.46
N LEU A 115 -7.67 3.31 3.06
CA LEU A 115 -8.43 3.36 4.31
C LEU A 115 -9.71 2.51 4.30
N PRO A 116 -10.59 2.61 3.27
CA PRO A 116 -11.82 1.83 3.30
C PRO A 116 -11.58 0.32 3.21
N ARG A 117 -10.53 -0.11 2.48
CA ARG A 117 -10.15 -1.52 2.38
C ARG A 117 -9.55 -2.01 3.68
N ALA A 118 -8.66 -1.23 4.30
CA ALA A 118 -8.07 -1.56 5.60
C ALA A 118 -9.15 -1.83 6.66
N LEU A 119 -10.13 -0.93 6.78
CA LEU A 119 -11.24 -1.08 7.71
C LEU A 119 -12.14 -2.28 7.37
N HIS A 120 -12.40 -2.52 6.09
CA HIS A 120 -13.17 -3.69 5.65
C HIS A 120 -12.45 -5.02 5.94
N ALA A 121 -11.13 -5.05 5.78
CA ALA A 121 -10.30 -6.21 6.05
C ALA A 121 -10.22 -6.55 7.54
N GLY A 122 -10.46 -5.56 8.41
CA GLY A 122 -10.49 -5.72 9.87
C GLY A 122 -9.39 -4.99 10.61
N VAL A 123 -8.63 -4.11 9.93
CA VAL A 123 -7.67 -3.22 10.60
C VAL A 123 -8.43 -2.30 11.55
N ARG A 124 -7.97 -2.25 12.80
CA ARG A 124 -8.59 -1.47 13.85
C ARG A 124 -8.48 0.05 13.57
N PRO A 125 -9.57 0.83 13.59
CA PRO A 125 -9.52 2.28 13.41
C PRO A 125 -8.54 2.97 14.37
N GLU A 126 -8.50 2.51 15.62
CA GLU A 126 -7.61 3.02 16.66
C GLU A 126 -6.13 2.74 16.34
N ALA A 127 -5.82 1.64 15.65
CA ALA A 127 -4.46 1.34 15.20
C ALA A 127 -4.04 2.25 14.04
N ILE A 128 -4.95 2.53 13.10
CA ILE A 128 -4.72 3.52 12.02
C ILE A 128 -4.46 4.90 12.63
N GLU A 129 -5.27 5.32 13.59
CA GLU A 129 -5.09 6.59 14.30
C GLU A 129 -3.77 6.64 15.08
N ALA A 130 -3.43 5.56 15.80
CA ALA A 130 -2.17 5.43 16.53
C ALA A 130 -0.96 5.60 15.59
N LEU A 131 -0.97 4.92 14.45
CA LEU A 131 0.08 5.06 13.42
C LEU A 131 0.17 6.49 12.89
N ARG A 132 -0.97 7.13 12.56
CA ARG A 132 -1.00 8.53 12.10
C ARG A 132 -0.40 9.51 13.12
N ARG A 133 -0.67 9.29 14.41
CA ARG A 133 -0.15 10.14 15.50
C ARG A 133 1.28 9.78 15.94
N GLY A 134 1.84 8.67 15.46
CA GLY A 134 3.10 8.12 15.97
C GLY A 134 3.01 7.63 17.42
N ASP A 135 1.82 7.24 17.87
CA ASP A 135 1.53 6.78 19.23
C ASP A 135 1.56 5.24 19.29
N ASP A 136 2.77 4.68 19.30
CA ASP A 136 2.95 3.22 19.36
C ASP A 136 2.39 2.59 20.65
N ASP A 137 2.16 3.39 21.69
CA ASP A 137 1.59 2.93 22.96
C ASP A 137 0.11 2.57 22.87
N ALA A 138 -0.60 3.12 21.89
CA ALA A 138 -1.97 2.75 21.57
C ALA A 138 -2.08 1.50 20.65
N LEU A 139 -0.97 0.99 20.13
CA LEU A 139 -0.93 -0.25 19.35
C LEU A 139 -0.95 -1.47 20.27
N LEU A 140 -1.69 -2.51 19.87
CA LEU A 140 -1.60 -3.83 20.50
C LEU A 140 -0.18 -4.37 20.35
N PRO A 141 0.30 -5.25 21.25
CA PRO A 141 1.68 -5.77 21.20
C PRO A 141 2.05 -6.35 19.82
N LYS A 142 1.10 -7.06 19.22
CA LYS A 142 1.21 -7.64 17.88
C LYS A 142 1.26 -6.60 16.75
N GLU A 143 0.44 -5.55 16.83
CA GLU A 143 0.47 -4.45 15.87
C GLU A 143 1.80 -3.70 15.95
N ARG A 144 2.27 -3.44 17.19
CA ARG A 144 3.54 -2.77 17.45
C ARG A 144 4.74 -3.56 16.94
N GLU A 145 4.75 -4.87 17.17
CA GLU A 145 5.83 -5.76 16.69
C GLU A 145 5.93 -5.73 15.15
N LEU A 146 4.79 -5.83 14.46
CA LEU A 146 4.75 -5.75 12.99
C LEU A 146 5.13 -4.36 12.49
N ALA A 147 4.65 -3.29 13.13
CA ALA A 147 5.00 -1.93 12.79
C ALA A 147 6.51 -1.66 12.96
N GLY A 148 7.11 -2.18 14.03
CA GLY A 148 8.55 -2.14 14.28
C GLY A 148 9.34 -2.84 13.17
N PHE A 149 8.92 -4.05 12.80
CA PHE A 149 9.54 -4.78 11.69
C PHE A 149 9.44 -4.04 10.36
N VAL A 150 8.26 -3.53 9.98
CA VAL A 150 8.07 -2.77 8.74
C VAL A 150 8.96 -1.54 8.71
N ARG A 151 9.06 -0.80 9.82
CA ARG A 151 9.97 0.36 9.90
C ARG A 151 11.43 -0.04 9.75
N ALA A 152 11.86 -1.16 10.36
CA ALA A 152 13.21 -1.69 10.19
C ALA A 152 13.48 -2.13 8.73
N VAL A 153 12.49 -2.69 8.02
CA VAL A 153 12.58 -2.99 6.58
C VAL A 153 12.83 -1.70 5.78
N LEU A 154 12.05 -0.65 6.05
CA LEU A 154 12.19 0.64 5.36
C LEU A 154 13.53 1.33 5.65
N ASP A 155 14.03 1.21 6.87
CA ASP A 155 15.30 1.79 7.29
C ASP A 155 16.52 0.89 6.89
N GLY A 156 16.28 -0.32 6.37
CA GLY A 156 17.34 -1.27 6.01
C GLY A 156 18.09 -1.84 7.22
N SER A 157 17.42 -1.90 8.38
CA SER A 157 18.00 -2.22 9.69
C SER A 157 17.43 -3.49 10.33
N VAL A 158 16.75 -4.34 9.56
CA VAL A 158 16.28 -5.65 10.05
C VAL A 158 17.49 -6.50 10.45
N ASP A 159 17.54 -6.88 11.72
CA ASP A 159 18.54 -7.81 12.25
C ASP A 159 18.01 -9.26 12.33
N ASP A 160 18.87 -10.19 12.70
CA ASP A 160 18.54 -11.61 12.78
C ASP A 160 17.41 -11.89 13.79
N ALA A 161 17.36 -11.14 14.89
CA ALA A 161 16.36 -11.31 15.93
C ALA A 161 14.97 -10.82 15.45
N GLY A 162 14.91 -9.64 14.84
CA GLY A 162 13.68 -9.10 14.25
C GLY A 162 13.16 -9.96 13.10
N TRP A 163 14.06 -10.48 12.25
CA TRP A 163 13.69 -11.43 11.20
C TRP A 163 13.16 -12.75 11.78
N ALA A 164 13.83 -13.32 12.78
CA ALA A 164 13.39 -14.55 13.44
C ALA A 164 12.02 -14.37 14.09
N SER A 165 11.77 -13.27 14.79
CA SER A 165 10.48 -12.97 15.43
C SER A 165 9.33 -12.96 14.41
N MET A 166 9.51 -12.25 13.28
CA MET A 166 8.49 -12.22 12.23
C MET A 166 8.28 -13.57 11.56
N ARG A 167 9.36 -14.32 11.33
CA ARG A 167 9.25 -15.67 10.77
C ARG A 167 8.50 -16.60 11.70
N ASP A 168 8.78 -16.56 12.99
CA ASP A 168 8.14 -17.44 13.97
C ASP A 168 6.65 -17.11 14.11
N ARG A 169 6.29 -15.82 13.95
CA ARG A 169 4.90 -15.36 14.00
C ARG A 169 4.12 -15.60 12.71
N LEU A 170 4.66 -15.22 11.56
CA LEU A 170 3.93 -15.23 10.27
C LEU A 170 4.23 -16.48 9.44
N GLY A 171 5.32 -17.18 9.73
CA GLY A 171 5.97 -18.11 8.80
C GLY A 171 6.90 -17.37 7.82
N THR A 172 7.93 -18.07 7.34
CA THR A 172 8.95 -17.51 6.42
C THR A 172 8.34 -16.80 5.22
N ARG A 173 7.37 -17.45 4.58
CA ARG A 173 6.75 -16.94 3.37
C ARG A 173 6.05 -15.61 3.61
N ARG A 174 5.19 -15.53 4.64
CA ARG A 174 4.42 -14.32 4.94
C ARG A 174 5.31 -13.19 5.48
N ALA A 175 6.41 -13.51 6.17
CA ALA A 175 7.41 -12.51 6.54
C ALA A 175 8.07 -11.88 5.30
N ILE A 176 8.40 -12.68 4.28
CA ILE A 176 8.90 -12.18 2.99
C ILE A 176 7.83 -11.34 2.29
N GLU A 177 6.58 -11.80 2.25
CA GLU A 177 5.46 -11.06 1.64
C GLU A 177 5.26 -9.70 2.35
N ALA A 178 5.29 -9.65 3.68
CA ALA A 178 5.17 -8.41 4.45
C ALA A 178 6.29 -7.41 4.15
N ALA A 179 7.55 -7.86 4.10
CA ALA A 179 8.68 -7.02 3.71
C ALA A 179 8.56 -6.54 2.26
N SER A 180 8.08 -7.40 1.36
CA SER A 180 7.89 -7.07 -0.06
C SER A 180 6.77 -6.04 -0.27
N TYR A 181 5.66 -6.15 0.46
CA TYR A 181 4.60 -5.14 0.47
C TYR A 181 5.12 -3.80 0.98
N ALA A 182 5.87 -3.80 2.09
CA ALA A 182 6.44 -2.57 2.64
C ALA A 182 7.31 -1.82 1.61
N LEU A 183 8.16 -2.55 0.89
CA LEU A 183 9.02 -1.97 -0.16
C LEU A 183 8.24 -1.53 -1.40
N LEU A 184 7.22 -2.29 -1.80
CA LEU A 184 6.34 -1.91 -2.92
C LEU A 184 5.60 -0.61 -2.61
N ASP A 185 4.97 -0.52 -1.44
CA ASP A 185 4.21 0.67 -1.02
C ASP A 185 5.14 1.88 -0.88
N PHE A 186 6.34 1.70 -0.32
CA PHE A 186 7.35 2.74 -0.27
C PHE A 186 7.73 3.25 -1.68
N PHE A 187 7.97 2.33 -2.61
CA PHE A 187 8.29 2.67 -4.00
C PHE A 187 7.14 3.43 -4.67
N VAL A 188 5.91 2.94 -4.52
CA VAL A 188 4.70 3.57 -5.07
C VAL A 188 4.51 4.99 -4.52
N CYS A 189 4.62 5.18 -3.20
CA CYS A 189 4.52 6.51 -2.59
C CYS A 189 5.58 7.47 -3.15
N ARG A 190 6.83 7.01 -3.32
CA ARG A 190 7.88 7.84 -3.91
C ARG A 190 7.57 8.21 -5.36
N LEU A 191 7.00 7.31 -6.15
CA LEU A 191 6.54 7.64 -7.51
C LEU A 191 5.44 8.69 -7.52
N GLU A 192 4.42 8.56 -6.66
CA GLU A 192 3.33 9.54 -6.57
C GLU A 192 3.87 10.96 -6.25
N SER A 193 4.81 11.04 -5.31
CA SER A 193 5.49 12.29 -4.97
C SER A 193 6.30 12.84 -6.15
N VAL A 194 7.06 12.00 -6.85
CA VAL A 194 7.89 12.39 -8.01
C VAL A 194 7.04 12.85 -9.19
N PHE A 195 5.86 12.28 -9.40
CA PHE A 195 4.96 12.72 -10.48
C PHE A 195 4.17 13.98 -10.13
N GLY A 196 4.31 14.49 -8.89
CA GLY A 196 3.59 15.67 -8.42
C GLY A 196 2.09 15.45 -8.42
N LEU A 197 1.64 14.25 -8.03
CA LEU A 197 0.22 13.96 -7.87
C LEU A 197 -0.37 14.84 -6.77
N GLN A 198 -1.69 15.06 -6.84
CA GLN A 198 -2.39 15.81 -5.82
C GLN A 198 -2.58 14.94 -4.58
N ASP A 199 -2.08 15.43 -3.45
CA ASP A 199 -2.26 14.76 -2.18
C ASP A 199 -3.73 14.86 -1.69
N ALA A 200 -4.09 14.06 -0.70
CA ALA A 200 -5.30 14.30 0.08
C ALA A 200 -5.01 15.32 1.18
N THR A 201 -6.07 15.90 1.74
CA THR A 201 -6.00 16.74 2.93
C THR A 201 -6.32 15.91 4.17
N GLU A 202 -5.85 16.37 5.34
CA GLU A 202 -6.21 15.75 6.63
C GLU A 202 -7.74 15.71 6.83
N ALA A 203 -8.44 16.78 6.44
CA ALA A 203 -9.89 16.85 6.56
C ALA A 203 -10.62 15.81 5.69
N GLU A 204 -10.13 15.55 4.47
CA GLU A 204 -10.66 14.48 3.62
C GLU A 204 -10.43 13.10 4.24
N LEU A 205 -9.22 12.86 4.77
CA LEU A 205 -8.89 11.58 5.40
C LEU A 205 -9.70 11.34 6.68
N ASP A 206 -9.86 12.36 7.52
CA ASP A 206 -10.67 12.29 8.75
C ASP A 206 -12.16 12.07 8.46
N ALA A 207 -12.69 12.72 7.42
CA ALA A 207 -14.06 12.50 6.98
C ALA A 207 -14.26 11.05 6.53
N LEU A 208 -13.32 10.52 5.73
CA LEU A 208 -13.37 9.14 5.25
C LEU A 208 -13.25 8.13 6.39
N LEU A 209 -12.37 8.36 7.37
CA LEU A 209 -12.23 7.49 8.55
C LEU A 209 -13.54 7.40 9.33
N LYS A 210 -14.17 8.55 9.59
CA LYS A 210 -15.46 8.61 10.30
C LYS A 210 -16.59 7.93 9.53
N GLU A 211 -16.60 8.04 8.20
CA GLU A 211 -17.60 7.40 7.36
C GLU A 211 -17.41 5.87 7.33
N ALA A 212 -16.19 5.43 7.03
CA ALA A 212 -15.89 4.01 6.85
C ALA A 212 -15.99 3.22 8.18
N ALA A 213 -15.65 3.84 9.32
CA ALA A 213 -15.80 3.21 10.64
C ALA A 213 -17.27 2.86 10.99
N ARG A 214 -18.26 3.56 10.42
CA ARG A 214 -19.69 3.27 10.67
C ARG A 214 -20.18 1.96 10.06
N GLY A 215 -19.48 1.44 9.06
CA GLY A 215 -19.84 0.23 8.33
C GLY A 215 -18.80 -0.88 8.40
N ALA A 216 -17.76 -0.72 9.22
CA ALA A 216 -16.69 -1.70 9.36
C ALA A 216 -17.16 -2.91 10.17
N PRO A 217 -16.73 -4.13 9.80
CA PRO A 217 -16.91 -5.30 10.66
C PRO A 217 -16.17 -5.11 12.00
N ALA A 218 -16.48 -5.94 13.00
CA ALA A 218 -15.71 -5.96 14.23
C ALA A 218 -14.22 -6.19 13.92
N ALA A 219 -13.35 -5.40 14.55
CA ALA A 219 -11.92 -5.49 14.36
C ALA A 219 -11.42 -6.91 14.69
N ARG A 220 -10.45 -7.38 13.91
CA ARG A 220 -9.76 -8.64 14.19
C ARG A 220 -8.49 -8.34 14.97
N ASP A 221 -8.17 -9.17 15.97
CA ASP A 221 -6.78 -9.25 16.40
C ASP A 221 -5.98 -9.75 15.20
N LEU A 222 -4.79 -9.20 14.95
CA LEU A 222 -3.86 -9.68 13.92
C LEU A 222 -3.24 -11.04 14.33
N SER A 223 -4.05 -11.89 14.96
CA SER A 223 -3.80 -13.30 15.26
C SER A 223 -3.89 -14.08 13.96
N LEU A 224 -2.70 -14.38 13.43
CA LEU A 224 -2.48 -15.43 12.45
C LEU A 224 -2.26 -16.77 13.13
#